data_AF-A0A2V8NWM6-F1
#
_entry.id   AF-A0A2V8NWM6-F1
#
_cell.length_a   1.000
_cell.length_b   1.000
_cell.length_c   1.000
_cell.angle_alpha   90.00
_cell.angle_beta   90.00
_cell.angle_gamma   90.00
#
_symmetry.space_group_name_H-M   'P 1'
#
loop_
_entity.id
_entity.type
_entity.pdbx_description
1 polymer ?
#
loop_
_entity_poly.entity_id
_entity_poly.type
_entity_poly.pdbx_seq_one_letter_code
_entity_poly.pdbx_strand_id
1 'polypeptide(L)'
;MVSIDVTHVVGRRELRTLNINPIVNGQRVLAPDFLRVYGFSNLFNDVRILSSMNKSRYDAMTLKLQRRLPRATLQAHYTLAGAYAYGGSTAARGAAPLAQDAFAPLASGEWGPTLSDERHRFVAIGVFDLLPYGIQLSPVFQVATARPYNLTAGADLNADGTNNDRWIDPATGKQVSTNTGRGDPTALLDMRVTKFIALGGERRLATFIELFNVLNTVNFGGQYQGNGRSATFRQPNAFVPGIGYSRQLQLGARFLF
;
A
#
# COMPACT_ATOMS: atom_id res chain seq x y z
N MET A 1 17.60 -18.21 -16.12
CA MET A 1 18.09 -16.84 -15.96
C MET A 1 17.79 -16.41 -14.54
N VAL A 2 18.80 -15.87 -13.86
CA VAL A 2 18.63 -15.18 -12.59
C VAL A 2 19.08 -13.75 -12.82
N SER A 3 18.31 -12.77 -12.35
CA SER A 3 18.75 -11.38 -12.29
C SER A 3 18.49 -10.80 -10.92
N ILE A 4 19.35 -9.85 -10.54
CA ILE A 4 19.21 -9.08 -9.31
C ILE A 4 19.35 -7.62 -9.72
N ASP A 5 18.38 -6.81 -9.31
CA ASP A 5 18.36 -5.38 -9.55
C ASP A 5 18.23 -4.67 -8.21
N VAL A 6 19.08 -3.66 -7.98
CA VAL A 6 19.03 -2.81 -6.79
C VAL A 6 18.63 -1.40 -7.22
N THR A 7 17.64 -0.85 -6.54
CA THR A 7 17.10 0.48 -6.83
C THR A 7 17.23 1.35 -5.59
N HIS A 8 17.80 2.54 -5.78
CA HIS A 8 17.85 3.59 -4.77
C HIS A 8 17.26 4.86 -5.37
N VAL A 9 16.24 5.42 -4.72
CA VAL A 9 15.58 6.66 -5.13
C VAL A 9 15.49 7.59 -3.93
N VAL A 10 15.82 8.85 -4.17
CA VAL A 10 15.65 9.93 -3.19
C VAL A 10 14.78 11.01 -3.82
N GLY A 11 13.59 11.19 -3.26
CA GLY A 11 12.74 12.33 -3.58
C GLY A 11 13.22 13.57 -2.84
N ARG A 12 13.47 14.65 -3.59
CA ARG A 12 13.86 15.95 -3.04
C ARG A 12 12.90 17.01 -3.55
N ARG A 13 12.50 17.94 -2.67
CA ARG A 13 11.58 19.05 -3.01
C ARG A 13 10.24 18.58 -3.58
N GLU A 14 9.78 17.45 -3.07
CA GLU A 14 8.44 16.94 -3.35
C GLU A 14 7.36 17.86 -2.75
N LEU A 15 6.13 17.79 -3.25
CA LEU A 15 5.05 18.63 -2.75
C LEU A 15 4.61 18.19 -1.34
N ARG A 16 4.52 19.15 -0.42
CA ARG A 16 3.92 19.00 0.91
C ARG A 16 2.84 20.04 1.12
N THR A 17 1.71 19.61 1.68
CA THR A 17 0.67 20.54 2.13
C THR A 17 1.12 21.18 3.44
N LEU A 18 1.13 22.50 3.50
CA LEU A 18 1.43 23.27 4.71
C LEU A 18 0.25 24.17 5.05
N ASN A 19 -0.10 24.26 6.32
CA ASN A 19 -0.98 25.30 6.81
C ASN A 19 -0.14 26.51 7.22
N ILE A 20 -0.28 27.63 6.50
CA ILE A 20 0.40 28.90 6.81
C ILE A 20 -0.43 29.80 7.74
N ASN A 21 -1.65 29.38 8.08
CA ASN A 21 -2.50 30.05 9.05
C ASN A 21 -3.01 29.09 10.14
N PRO A 22 -2.12 28.35 10.84
CA PRO A 22 -2.50 27.46 11.93
C PRO A 22 -2.99 28.27 13.14
N ILE A 23 -3.67 27.60 14.07
CA ILE A 23 -3.98 28.18 15.37
C ILE A 23 -2.76 27.99 16.28
N VAL A 24 -2.33 29.06 16.93
CA VAL A 24 -1.29 29.06 17.96
C VAL A 24 -1.84 29.81 19.16
N ASN A 25 -1.86 29.17 20.33
CA ASN A 25 -2.43 29.74 21.56
C ASN A 25 -3.88 30.25 21.39
N GLY A 26 -4.70 29.52 20.64
CA GLY A 26 -6.11 29.84 20.42
C GLY A 26 -6.39 30.91 19.37
N GLN A 27 -5.36 31.47 18.72
CA GLN A 27 -5.52 32.47 17.66
C GLN A 27 -4.82 32.04 16.35
N ARG A 28 -5.43 32.35 15.21
CA ARG A 28 -4.81 32.15 13.90
C ARG A 28 -3.63 33.10 13.68
N VAL A 29 -2.51 32.61 13.16
CA VAL A 29 -1.28 33.40 12.96
C VAL A 29 -1.52 34.65 12.11
N LEU A 30 -2.36 34.59 11.08
CA LEU A 30 -2.67 35.72 10.20
C LEU A 30 -3.79 36.63 10.72
N ALA A 31 -4.43 36.31 11.85
CA ALA A 31 -5.53 37.09 12.39
C ALA A 31 -5.15 38.56 12.73
N PRO A 32 -3.96 38.85 13.31
CA PRO A 32 -3.53 40.24 13.53
C PRO A 32 -3.39 41.03 12.21
N ASP A 33 -2.87 40.40 11.16
CA ASP A 33 -2.72 41.03 9.86
C ASP A 33 -4.07 41.29 9.18
N PHE A 34 -5.01 40.35 9.26
CA PHE A 34 -6.35 40.55 8.73
C PHE A 34 -7.11 41.65 9.47
N LEU A 35 -6.96 41.73 10.81
CA LEU A 35 -7.55 42.81 11.59
C LEU A 35 -6.97 44.17 11.17
N ARG A 36 -5.64 44.26 11.01
CA ARG A 36 -4.93 45.48 10.61
C ARG A 36 -5.31 45.98 9.22
N VAL A 37 -5.48 45.07 8.25
CA VAL A 37 -5.70 45.42 6.84
C VAL A 37 -7.19 45.53 6.49
N TYR A 38 -8.02 44.63 7.02
CA TYR A 38 -9.42 44.48 6.61
C TYR A 38 -10.43 44.79 7.72
N GLY A 39 -10.00 45.01 8.96
CA GLY A 39 -10.90 45.27 10.09
C GLY A 39 -11.57 44.03 10.67
N PHE A 40 -11.23 42.83 10.20
CA PHE A 40 -11.78 41.55 10.69
C PHE A 40 -10.65 40.53 10.90
N SER A 41 -10.60 39.88 12.07
CA SER A 41 -9.53 38.94 12.42
C SER A 41 -9.69 37.55 11.79
N ASN A 42 -10.92 37.17 11.44
CA ASN A 42 -11.27 35.80 11.03
C ASN A 42 -11.63 35.73 9.53
N LEU A 43 -10.91 36.48 8.70
CA LEU A 43 -11.18 36.55 7.26
C LEU A 43 -11.07 35.17 6.58
N PHE A 44 -10.03 34.41 6.94
CA PHE A 44 -9.83 33.05 6.46
C PHE A 44 -9.63 32.09 7.62
N ASN A 45 -10.03 30.83 7.41
CA ASN A 45 -9.77 29.73 8.31
C ASN A 45 -8.30 29.28 8.18
N ASP A 46 -8.02 27.98 8.13
CA ASP A 46 -6.71 27.49 7.76
C ASP A 46 -6.41 27.83 6.29
N VAL A 47 -5.18 28.27 6.03
CA VAL A 47 -4.71 28.63 4.69
C VAL A 47 -3.67 27.61 4.29
N ARG A 48 -3.99 26.78 3.31
CA ARG A 48 -3.12 25.68 2.88
C ARG A 48 -2.39 26.03 1.60
N ILE A 49 -1.09 25.82 1.58
CA ILE A 49 -0.25 25.95 0.38
C ILE A 49 0.42 24.62 0.06
N LEU A 50 0.79 24.46 -1.21
CA LEU A 50 1.67 23.40 -1.65
C LEU A 50 3.10 23.92 -1.69
N SER A 51 3.95 23.36 -0.86
CA SER A 51 5.37 23.72 -0.78
C SER A 51 6.26 22.62 -1.32
N SER A 52 7.26 22.98 -2.12
CA SER A 52 8.23 22.05 -2.71
C SER A 52 9.36 21.74 -1.71
N MET A 53 9.02 21.06 -0.62
CA MET A 53 9.95 20.78 0.49
C MET A 53 9.96 19.33 0.98
N ASN A 54 8.98 18.51 0.59
CA ASN A 54 8.89 17.13 1.05
C ASN A 54 10.10 16.32 0.57
N LYS A 55 10.38 15.24 1.31
CA LYS A 55 11.45 14.30 0.98
C LYS A 55 10.94 12.88 1.13
N SER A 56 11.44 12.01 0.28
CA SER A 56 11.14 10.58 0.28
C SER A 56 12.39 9.75 -0.01
N ARG A 57 12.36 8.48 0.39
CA ARG A 57 13.41 7.51 0.11
C ARG A 57 12.77 6.17 -0.25
N TYR A 58 13.23 5.58 -1.35
CA TYR A 58 12.88 4.23 -1.73
C TYR A 58 14.14 3.42 -2.00
N ASP A 59 14.29 2.32 -1.28
CA ASP A 59 15.38 1.37 -1.44
C ASP A 59 14.76 0.01 -1.75
N ALA A 60 15.22 -0.67 -2.81
CA ALA A 60 14.74 -2.00 -3.12
C ALA A 60 15.83 -2.90 -3.70
N MET A 61 15.69 -4.18 -3.41
CA MET A 61 16.38 -5.27 -4.10
C MET A 61 15.31 -6.17 -4.70
N THR A 62 15.40 -6.42 -5.99
CA THR A 62 14.54 -7.37 -6.69
C THR A 62 15.35 -8.53 -7.22
N LEU A 63 14.88 -9.75 -6.99
CA LEU A 63 15.45 -10.97 -7.53
C LEU A 63 14.42 -11.61 -8.45
N LYS A 64 14.82 -11.91 -9.68
CA LYS A 64 14.01 -12.61 -10.66
C LYS A 64 14.68 -13.94 -10.99
N LEU A 65 13.90 -15.01 -10.93
CA LEU A 65 14.25 -16.33 -11.40
C LEU A 65 13.33 -16.70 -12.57
N GLN A 66 13.90 -17.19 -13.66
CA GLN A 66 13.13 -17.77 -14.75
C GLN A 66 13.80 -19.04 -15.27
N ARG A 67 13.03 -20.11 -15.38
CA ARG A 67 13.49 -21.40 -15.88
C ARG A 67 12.44 -22.03 -16.79
N ARG A 68 12.88 -22.49 -17.95
CA ARG A 68 12.11 -23.36 -18.83
C ARG A 68 12.71 -24.76 -18.77
N LEU A 69 11.86 -25.74 -18.52
CA LEU A 69 12.12 -27.17 -18.47
C LEU A 69 11.25 -27.85 -19.55
N PRO A 70 11.54 -29.11 -19.93
CA PRO A 70 10.77 -29.79 -20.98
C PRO A 70 9.26 -29.88 -20.73
N ARG A 71 8.84 -29.88 -19.46
CA ARG A 71 7.42 -29.98 -19.05
C ARG A 71 6.99 -28.91 -18.04
N ALA A 72 7.80 -27.87 -17.87
CA ALA A 72 7.47 -26.81 -16.94
C ALA A 72 8.11 -25.48 -17.34
N THR A 73 7.38 -24.38 -17.17
CA THR A 73 7.94 -23.03 -17.17
C THR A 73 7.68 -22.41 -15.80
N LEU A 74 8.74 -21.86 -15.21
CA LEU A 74 8.71 -21.25 -13.89
C LEU A 74 9.24 -19.82 -13.98
N GLN A 75 8.54 -18.89 -13.37
CA GLN A 75 9.02 -17.55 -13.11
C GLN A 75 8.73 -17.18 -11.67
N ALA A 76 9.71 -16.64 -10.96
CA ALA A 76 9.54 -16.13 -9.61
C ALA A 76 10.21 -14.77 -9.47
N HIS A 77 9.59 -13.88 -8.71
CA HIS A 77 10.07 -12.55 -8.38
C HIS A 77 9.99 -12.36 -6.88
N TYR A 78 11.05 -11.84 -6.30
CA TYR A 78 11.10 -11.45 -4.90
C TYR A 78 11.58 -10.00 -4.80
N THR A 79 10.86 -9.17 -4.07
CA THR A 79 11.21 -7.78 -3.79
C THR A 79 11.37 -7.62 -2.29
N LEU A 80 12.56 -7.18 -1.87
CA LEU A 80 12.79 -6.58 -0.57
C LEU A 80 12.81 -5.07 -0.76
N ALA A 81 11.84 -4.33 -0.21
CA ALA A 81 11.72 -2.89 -0.43
C ALA A 81 11.47 -2.11 0.86
N GLY A 82 11.95 -0.87 0.92
CA GLY A 82 11.62 0.10 1.95
C GLY A 82 11.23 1.42 1.31
N ALA A 83 10.01 1.89 1.56
CA ALA A 83 9.47 3.12 1.02
C ALA A 83 9.10 4.07 2.17
N TYR A 84 9.83 5.17 2.32
CA TYR A 84 9.65 6.13 3.41
C TYR A 84 9.49 7.55 2.88
N ALA A 85 8.69 8.36 3.55
CA ALA A 85 8.55 9.76 3.22
C ALA A 85 8.11 10.56 4.45
N TYR A 86 8.43 11.86 4.45
CA TYR A 86 7.77 12.78 5.36
C TYR A 86 6.28 12.85 5.05
N GLY A 87 5.43 12.73 6.08
CA GLY A 87 3.97 12.59 5.93
C GLY A 87 3.52 11.24 5.36
N GLY A 88 4.43 10.25 5.22
CA GLY A 88 4.06 8.89 4.79
C GLY A 88 3.50 8.83 3.37
N SER A 89 3.80 9.82 2.52
CA SER A 89 3.36 9.89 1.13
C SER A 89 4.44 10.53 0.26
N THR A 90 4.70 9.92 -0.90
CA THR A 90 5.56 10.49 -1.95
C THR A 90 4.76 11.46 -2.81
N ALA A 91 5.40 12.47 -3.40
CA ALA A 91 4.73 13.40 -4.32
C ALA A 91 4.06 12.77 -5.55
N ALA A 92 4.45 11.53 -5.92
CA ALA A 92 3.82 10.79 -7.01
C ALA A 92 2.31 10.53 -6.81
N ARG A 93 1.76 10.78 -5.61
CA ARG A 93 0.33 10.67 -5.28
C ARG A 93 -0.32 12.03 -4.97
N GLY A 94 0.27 13.13 -5.43
CA GLY A 94 -0.12 14.50 -5.05
C GLY A 94 0.72 15.00 -3.86
N ALA A 95 0.27 16.06 -3.19
CA ALA A 95 1.02 16.61 -2.07
C ALA A 95 0.94 15.71 -0.82
N ALA A 96 2.05 15.54 -0.11
CA ALA A 96 2.04 14.91 1.21
C ALA A 96 1.06 15.66 2.15
N PRO A 97 0.40 14.94 3.08
CA PRO A 97 -0.61 15.54 3.95
C PRO A 97 -0.01 16.61 4.87
N LEU A 98 -0.90 17.35 5.53
CA LEU A 98 -0.51 18.31 6.56
C LEU A 98 0.39 17.63 7.60
N ALA A 99 1.46 18.33 7.97
CA ALA A 99 2.19 18.01 9.18
C ALA A 99 1.27 18.19 10.40
N GLN A 100 1.54 17.43 11.46
CA GLN A 100 0.92 17.70 12.75
C GLN A 100 1.39 19.04 13.32
N ASP A 101 2.68 19.37 13.14
CA ASP A 101 3.19 20.69 13.49
C ASP A 101 3.50 21.45 12.19
N ALA A 102 2.73 22.51 11.94
CA ALA A 102 2.90 23.37 10.77
C ALA A 102 4.28 24.05 10.70
N PHE A 103 4.92 24.27 11.86
CA PHE A 103 6.24 24.90 11.96
C PHE A 103 7.39 23.90 11.90
N ALA A 104 7.11 22.61 12.13
CA ALA A 104 8.09 21.53 12.04
C ALA A 104 7.65 20.43 11.04
N PRO A 105 7.41 20.76 9.75
CA PRO A 105 6.84 19.82 8.79
C PRO A 105 7.76 18.64 8.42
N LEU A 106 9.04 18.71 8.79
CA LEU A 106 10.03 17.66 8.59
C LEU A 106 10.58 17.12 9.93
N ALA A 107 9.80 17.23 11.02
CA ALA A 107 10.14 16.63 12.31
C ALA A 107 10.30 15.11 12.21
N SER A 108 11.03 14.50 13.13
CA SER A 108 11.30 13.04 13.10
C SER A 108 10.03 12.18 13.09
N GLY A 109 8.97 12.60 13.80
CA GLY A 109 7.67 11.92 13.81
C GLY A 109 6.93 11.94 12.47
N GLU A 110 7.26 12.90 11.61
CA GLU A 110 6.72 13.00 10.24
C GLU A 110 7.36 11.99 9.30
N TRP A 111 8.56 11.49 9.59
CA TRP A 111 9.22 10.48 8.79
C TRP A 111 8.65 9.10 9.10
N GLY A 112 8.04 8.47 8.10
CA GLY A 112 7.41 7.17 8.26
C GLY A 112 7.33 6.40 6.95
N PRO A 113 6.97 5.11 7.02
CA PRO A 113 6.74 4.31 5.83
C PRO A 113 5.58 4.89 5.01
N THR A 114 5.66 4.76 3.69
CA THR A 114 4.55 5.12 2.80
C THR A 114 3.47 4.05 2.83
N LEU A 115 2.21 4.36 2.47
CA LEU A 115 1.13 3.36 2.43
C LEU A 115 1.40 2.17 1.48
N SER A 116 2.36 2.31 0.56
CA SER A 116 2.84 1.26 -0.33
C SER A 116 4.12 0.55 0.16
N ASP A 117 4.62 0.84 1.36
CA ASP A 117 5.74 0.11 1.97
C ASP A 117 5.34 -1.34 2.25
N GLU A 118 5.70 -2.23 1.34
CA GLU A 118 5.49 -3.67 1.46
C GLU A 118 6.88 -4.31 1.51
N ARG A 119 7.34 -4.63 2.72
CA ARG A 119 8.75 -4.96 2.97
C ARG A 119 9.23 -6.14 2.13
N HIS A 120 8.47 -7.23 2.15
CA HIS A 120 8.74 -8.43 1.38
C HIS A 120 7.55 -8.71 0.49
N ARG A 121 7.80 -8.91 -0.81
CA ARG A 121 6.81 -9.37 -1.77
C ARG A 121 7.40 -10.50 -2.60
N PHE A 122 6.67 -11.59 -2.72
CA PHE A 122 7.02 -12.73 -3.56
C PHE A 122 5.88 -13.03 -4.53
N VAL A 123 6.21 -13.22 -5.80
CA VAL A 123 5.28 -13.63 -6.84
C VAL A 123 5.89 -14.77 -7.63
N ALA A 124 5.19 -15.90 -7.73
CA ALA A 124 5.60 -17.04 -8.53
C ALA A 124 4.49 -17.44 -9.51
N ILE A 125 4.90 -17.75 -10.74
CA ILE A 125 4.02 -18.19 -11.81
C ILE A 125 4.61 -19.48 -12.39
N GLY A 126 3.76 -20.47 -12.60
CA GLY A 126 4.13 -21.74 -13.20
C GLY A 126 3.21 -22.12 -14.36
N VAL A 127 3.74 -22.91 -15.28
CA VAL A 127 2.97 -23.72 -16.22
C VAL A 127 3.59 -25.10 -16.20
N PHE A 128 2.82 -26.14 -15.90
CA PHE A 128 3.29 -27.51 -15.77
C PHE A 128 2.47 -28.43 -16.66
N ASP A 129 3.13 -29.15 -17.55
CA ASP A 129 2.52 -30.11 -18.46
C ASP A 129 2.61 -31.52 -17.88
N LEU A 130 1.50 -32.00 -17.34
CA LEU A 130 1.35 -33.36 -16.83
C LEU A 130 0.96 -34.29 -18.00
N LEU A 131 1.88 -34.45 -18.94
CA LEU A 131 1.66 -35.14 -20.23
C LEU A 131 1.02 -36.53 -20.14
N PRO A 132 1.35 -37.41 -19.17
CA PRO A 132 0.68 -38.71 -19.06
C PRO A 132 -0.83 -38.62 -18.88
N TYR A 133 -1.32 -37.48 -18.35
CA TYR A 133 -2.73 -37.24 -18.08
C TYR A 133 -3.36 -36.23 -19.04
N GLY A 134 -2.60 -35.63 -19.95
CA GLY A 134 -3.10 -34.53 -20.79
C GLY A 134 -3.61 -33.35 -19.97
N ILE A 135 -3.00 -33.08 -18.80
CA ILE A 135 -3.38 -31.98 -17.91
C ILE A 135 -2.29 -30.91 -17.93
N GLN A 136 -2.69 -29.64 -17.93
CA GLN A 136 -1.79 -28.51 -17.68
C GLN A 136 -2.24 -27.75 -16.43
N LEU A 137 -1.29 -27.47 -15.54
CA LEU A 137 -1.49 -26.68 -14.34
C LEU A 137 -0.79 -25.32 -14.50
N SER A 138 -1.51 -24.24 -14.24
CA SER A 138 -0.96 -22.88 -14.32
C SER A 138 -1.27 -22.09 -13.05
N PRO A 139 -0.46 -22.26 -11.97
CA PRO A 139 -0.62 -21.49 -10.74
C PRO A 139 0.03 -20.11 -10.81
N VAL A 140 -0.59 -19.15 -10.10
CA VAL A 140 -0.04 -17.83 -9.76
C VAL A 140 -0.14 -17.68 -8.25
N PHE A 141 1.02 -17.62 -7.58
CA PHE A 141 1.12 -17.44 -6.15
C PHE A 141 1.71 -16.06 -5.83
N GLN A 142 1.08 -15.34 -4.91
CA GLN A 142 1.53 -14.04 -4.44
C GLN A 142 1.47 -14.02 -2.92
N VAL A 143 2.54 -13.57 -2.27
CA VAL A 143 2.55 -13.35 -0.81
C VAL A 143 3.33 -12.09 -0.50
N ALA A 144 2.86 -11.35 0.50
CA ALA A 144 3.55 -10.15 0.93
C ALA A 144 3.31 -9.83 2.41
N THR A 145 4.29 -9.17 3.02
CA THR A 145 4.19 -8.72 4.41
C THR A 145 3.20 -7.58 4.60
N ALA A 146 2.79 -7.38 5.85
CA ALA A 146 1.86 -6.34 6.26
C ALA A 146 2.23 -4.94 5.72
N ARG A 147 1.26 -4.29 5.09
CA ARG A 147 1.36 -2.88 4.70
C ARG A 147 1.11 -1.98 5.91
N PRO A 148 1.71 -0.77 5.92
CA PRO A 148 1.47 0.20 6.95
C PRO A 148 0.08 0.82 6.87
N TYR A 149 -0.36 1.38 7.99
CA TYR A 149 -1.49 2.30 8.08
C TYR A 149 -1.25 3.37 9.14
N ASN A 150 -1.93 4.50 9.01
CA ASN A 150 -1.73 5.63 9.91
C ASN A 150 -2.46 5.41 11.24
N LEU A 151 -1.84 5.87 12.33
CA LEU A 151 -2.46 5.87 13.66
C LEU A 151 -2.60 7.33 14.12
N THR A 152 -3.83 7.75 14.40
CA THR A 152 -4.13 9.09 14.91
C THR A 152 -4.69 9.01 16.32
N ALA A 153 -4.49 10.06 17.11
CA ALA A 153 -5.12 10.21 18.41
C ALA A 153 -6.64 10.29 18.29
N GLY A 154 -7.16 10.77 17.15
CA GLY A 154 -8.58 10.99 16.93
C GLY A 154 -9.13 12.24 17.62
N ALA A 155 -8.24 13.02 18.24
CA ALA A 155 -8.50 14.31 18.85
C ALA A 155 -7.40 15.28 18.42
N ASP A 156 -7.75 16.56 18.37
CA ASP A 156 -6.78 17.65 18.25
C ASP A 156 -6.09 17.83 19.61
N LEU A 157 -4.87 17.29 19.75
CA LEU A 157 -4.13 17.28 21.02
C LEU A 157 -3.26 18.53 21.20
N ASN A 158 -2.85 19.17 20.10
CA ASN A 158 -2.03 20.37 20.11
C ASN A 158 -2.86 21.67 19.98
N ALA A 159 -4.19 21.55 19.84
CA ALA A 159 -5.15 22.64 19.71
C ALA A 159 -4.87 23.58 18.52
N ASP A 160 -4.31 23.04 17.43
CA ASP A 160 -3.97 23.82 16.23
C ASP A 160 -5.12 23.94 15.21
N GLY A 161 -6.25 23.28 15.50
CA GLY A 161 -7.44 23.23 14.67
C GLY A 161 -7.43 22.09 13.64
N THR A 162 -6.44 21.21 13.66
CA THR A 162 -6.26 20.08 12.73
C THR A 162 -6.30 18.77 13.49
N ASN A 163 -7.29 17.91 13.21
CA ASN A 163 -7.35 16.57 13.81
C ASN A 163 -6.47 15.57 13.05
N ASN A 164 -5.15 15.77 13.09
CA ASN A 164 -4.15 14.88 12.51
C ASN A 164 -3.09 14.43 13.53
N ASP A 165 -3.29 14.72 14.82
CA ASP A 165 -2.39 14.29 15.89
C ASP A 165 -2.16 12.80 15.86
N ARG A 166 -0.91 12.41 16.08
CA ARG A 166 -0.56 11.00 16.05
C ARG A 166 -0.95 10.34 17.36
N TRP A 167 -1.26 9.06 17.25
CA TRP A 167 -1.60 8.25 18.40
C TRP A 167 -0.46 8.21 19.43
N ILE A 168 -0.81 8.31 20.71
CA ILE A 168 0.13 8.14 21.82
C ILE A 168 -0.04 6.72 22.34
N ASP A 169 1.04 5.96 22.38
CA ASP A 169 1.01 4.58 22.85
C ASP A 169 0.82 4.52 24.36
N PRO A 170 -0.31 4.00 24.89
CA PRO A 170 -0.54 3.92 26.33
C PRO A 170 0.51 3.09 27.06
N ALA A 171 1.14 2.12 26.39
CA ALA A 171 2.16 1.29 27.00
C ALA A 171 3.49 2.02 27.21
N THR A 172 3.82 2.99 26.35
CA THR A 172 5.11 3.70 26.40
C THR A 172 4.98 5.19 26.75
N GLY A 173 3.78 5.74 26.69
CA GLY A 173 3.49 7.18 26.77
C GLY A 173 4.04 7.97 25.59
N LYS A 174 4.59 7.31 24.56
CA LYS A 174 5.24 7.98 23.43
C LYS A 174 4.31 8.09 22.24
N GLN A 175 4.37 9.24 21.61
CA GLN A 175 3.71 9.46 20.33
C GLN A 175 4.39 8.64 19.23
N VAL A 176 3.60 7.95 18.42
CA VAL A 176 4.11 7.17 17.30
C VAL A 176 4.43 8.04 16.09
N SER A 177 5.23 7.54 15.15
CA SER A 177 5.47 8.21 13.86
C SER A 177 4.33 7.95 12.87
N THR A 178 4.31 8.72 11.78
CA THR A 178 3.39 8.49 10.66
C THR A 178 3.44 7.04 10.18
N ASN A 179 2.27 6.46 9.89
CA ASN A 179 2.12 5.14 9.27
C ASN A 179 2.84 3.99 10.02
N THR A 180 3.04 4.11 11.34
CA THR A 180 3.71 3.05 12.10
C THR A 180 2.87 1.77 12.24
N GLY A 181 1.54 1.86 12.12
CA GLY A 181 0.65 0.71 12.24
C GLY A 181 1.01 -0.34 11.18
N ARG A 182 0.85 -1.62 11.50
CA ARG A 182 1.02 -2.72 10.55
C ARG A 182 -0.24 -3.57 10.56
N GLY A 183 -0.86 -3.69 9.38
CA GLY A 183 -2.03 -4.53 9.21
C GLY A 183 -1.63 -5.98 9.01
N ASP A 184 -2.31 -6.68 8.11
CA ASP A 184 -2.09 -8.11 7.89
C ASP A 184 -1.23 -8.38 6.64
N PRO A 185 -0.42 -9.45 6.65
CA PRO A 185 0.18 -9.97 5.43
C PRO A 185 -0.91 -10.44 4.46
N THR A 186 -0.58 -10.46 3.17
CA THR A 186 -1.47 -10.95 2.11
C THR A 186 -0.90 -12.22 1.50
N ALA A 187 -1.78 -13.15 1.13
CA ALA A 187 -1.43 -14.39 0.45
C ALA A 187 -2.54 -14.78 -0.51
N LEU A 188 -2.20 -15.02 -1.76
CA LEU A 188 -3.13 -15.33 -2.83
C LEU A 188 -2.57 -16.47 -3.68
N LEU A 189 -3.40 -17.48 -3.96
CA LEU A 189 -3.11 -18.52 -4.93
C LEU A 189 -4.27 -18.55 -5.92
N ASP A 190 -4.00 -18.21 -7.16
CA ASP A 190 -4.90 -18.44 -8.27
C ASP A 190 -4.35 -19.62 -9.09
N MET A 191 -5.21 -20.42 -9.68
CA MET A 191 -4.78 -21.60 -10.42
C MET A 191 -5.74 -21.92 -11.56
N ARG A 192 -5.16 -22.20 -12.73
CA ARG A 192 -5.89 -22.84 -13.84
C ARG A 192 -5.49 -24.29 -13.97
N VAL A 193 -6.48 -25.15 -14.16
CA VAL A 193 -6.30 -26.56 -14.51
C VAL A 193 -6.97 -26.77 -15.87
N THR A 194 -6.19 -27.21 -16.85
CA THR A 194 -6.69 -27.50 -18.21
C THR A 194 -6.55 -28.99 -18.50
N LYS A 195 -7.59 -29.63 -19.02
CA LYS A 195 -7.57 -30.99 -19.55
C LYS A 195 -7.67 -30.92 -21.08
N PHE A 196 -6.71 -31.54 -21.75
CA PHE A 196 -6.72 -31.72 -23.19
C PHE A 196 -7.28 -33.09 -23.55
N ILE A 197 -8.30 -33.10 -24.40
CA ILE A 197 -8.98 -34.28 -24.90
C ILE A 197 -8.73 -34.35 -26.40
N ALA A 198 -8.08 -35.42 -26.86
CA ALA A 198 -7.85 -35.64 -28.29
C ALA A 198 -9.17 -36.01 -28.97
N LEU A 199 -9.47 -35.40 -30.12
CA LEU A 199 -10.68 -35.66 -30.91
C LEU A 199 -10.38 -36.33 -32.26
N GLY A 200 -9.14 -36.76 -32.48
CA GLY A 200 -8.66 -37.32 -33.74
C GLY A 200 -8.02 -36.28 -34.66
N GLY A 201 -7.04 -36.71 -35.46
CA GLY A 201 -6.19 -35.81 -36.25
C GLY A 201 -5.46 -34.79 -35.37
N GLU A 202 -5.39 -33.53 -35.81
CA GLU A 202 -4.77 -32.43 -35.06
C GLU A 202 -5.74 -31.76 -34.07
N ARG A 203 -7.02 -32.16 -34.06
CA ARG A 203 -8.09 -31.52 -33.29
C ARG A 203 -8.05 -31.90 -31.82
N ARG A 204 -8.21 -30.91 -30.93
CA ARG A 204 -8.24 -31.11 -29.47
C ARG A 204 -9.30 -30.23 -28.81
N LEU A 205 -9.96 -30.75 -27.79
CA LEU A 205 -10.80 -29.97 -26.88
C LEU A 205 -10.03 -29.71 -25.59
N ALA A 206 -9.84 -28.44 -25.23
CA ALA A 206 -9.28 -28.03 -23.96
C ALA A 206 -10.41 -27.56 -23.04
N THR A 207 -10.75 -28.35 -22.03
CA THR A 207 -11.65 -27.91 -20.95
C THR A 207 -10.81 -27.42 -19.77
N PHE A 208 -11.27 -26.38 -19.08
CA PHE A 208 -10.49 -25.80 -17.99
C PHE A 208 -11.35 -25.26 -16.86
N ILE A 209 -10.74 -25.27 -15.68
CA ILE A 209 -11.25 -24.68 -14.45
C ILE A 209 -10.23 -23.64 -14.00
N GLU A 210 -10.70 -22.42 -13.72
CA GLU A 210 -9.93 -21.36 -13.10
C GLU A 210 -10.45 -21.16 -11.68
N LEU A 211 -9.55 -21.30 -10.71
CA LEU A 211 -9.82 -21.14 -9.29
C LEU A 211 -9.10 -19.88 -8.83
N PHE A 212 -9.85 -18.89 -8.38
CA PHE A 212 -9.29 -17.65 -7.85
C PHE A 212 -9.35 -17.67 -6.32
N ASN A 213 -8.32 -17.16 -5.66
CA ASN A 213 -8.16 -17.18 -4.22
C ASN A 213 -8.41 -18.58 -3.61
N VAL A 214 -7.66 -19.58 -4.09
CA VAL A 214 -7.70 -20.97 -3.60
C VAL A 214 -7.49 -21.03 -2.08
N LEU A 215 -6.68 -20.13 -1.52
CA LEU A 215 -6.43 -20.06 -0.07
C LEU A 215 -7.62 -19.52 0.73
N ASN A 216 -8.59 -18.87 0.09
CA ASN A 216 -9.74 -18.22 0.70
C ASN A 216 -9.34 -17.23 1.81
N THR A 217 -8.29 -16.46 1.56
CA THR A 217 -7.80 -15.39 2.43
C THR A 217 -8.57 -14.10 2.15
N VAL A 218 -8.74 -13.24 3.16
CA VAL A 218 -9.46 -11.96 2.99
C VAL A 218 -8.55 -10.84 2.44
N ASN A 219 -7.24 -10.90 2.73
CA ASN A 219 -6.23 -9.94 2.28
C ASN A 219 -6.56 -8.48 2.67
N PHE A 220 -6.65 -8.19 3.97
CA PHE A 220 -6.88 -6.83 4.49
C PHE A 220 -5.71 -5.87 4.20
N GLY A 221 -4.47 -6.35 4.18
CA GLY A 221 -3.30 -5.50 3.95
C GLY A 221 -3.21 -4.38 4.99
N GLY A 222 -3.08 -3.14 4.53
CA GLY A 222 -3.04 -1.93 5.38
C GLY A 222 -4.40 -1.26 5.60
N GLN A 223 -5.53 -1.92 5.29
CA GLN A 223 -6.87 -1.34 5.42
C GLN A 223 -7.43 -1.49 6.84
N TYR A 224 -6.98 -0.60 7.74
CA TYR A 224 -7.30 -0.64 9.17
C TYR A 224 -7.83 0.70 9.67
N GLN A 225 -8.69 0.66 10.68
CA GLN A 225 -9.15 1.84 11.39
C GLN A 225 -8.05 2.40 12.30
N GLY A 226 -7.47 3.53 11.90
CA GLY A 226 -6.34 4.17 12.58
C GLY A 226 -6.69 5.16 13.69
N ASN A 227 -7.95 5.52 13.87
CA ASN A 227 -8.37 6.51 14.85
C ASN A 227 -8.46 5.89 16.26
N GLY A 228 -7.61 6.36 17.19
CA GLY A 228 -7.52 5.87 18.56
C GLY A 228 -8.77 6.00 19.41
N ARG A 229 -9.77 6.80 18.99
CA ARG A 229 -11.08 6.94 19.65
C ARG A 229 -12.18 6.10 19.03
N SER A 230 -11.90 5.39 17.95
CA SER A 230 -12.89 4.53 17.30
C SER A 230 -13.11 3.25 18.09
N ALA A 231 -14.37 2.79 18.18
CA ALA A 231 -14.71 1.49 18.77
C ALA A 231 -14.07 0.32 18.00
N THR A 232 -13.74 0.52 16.72
CA THR A 232 -13.06 -0.46 15.87
C THR A 232 -11.58 -0.13 15.66
N PHE A 233 -10.96 0.63 16.57
CA PHE A 233 -9.54 0.98 16.49
C PHE A 233 -8.67 -0.27 16.28
N ARG A 234 -7.78 -0.20 15.27
CA ARG A 234 -6.89 -1.29 14.82
C ARG A 234 -7.61 -2.56 14.34
N GLN A 235 -8.88 -2.45 13.98
CA GLN A 235 -9.60 -3.51 13.27
C GLN A 235 -9.58 -3.25 11.75
N PRO A 236 -9.57 -4.31 10.93
CA PRO A 236 -9.67 -4.16 9.49
C PRO A 236 -11.03 -3.58 9.11
N ASN A 237 -11.06 -2.69 8.11
CA ASN A 237 -12.29 -2.02 7.65
C ASN A 237 -12.52 -2.12 6.14
N ALA A 238 -11.55 -2.63 5.38
CA ALA A 238 -11.66 -2.95 3.97
C ALA A 238 -10.62 -4.02 3.59
N PHE A 239 -10.60 -4.42 2.31
CA PHE A 239 -9.63 -5.36 1.76
C PHE A 239 -8.81 -4.70 0.65
N VAL A 240 -7.67 -5.30 0.30
CA VAL A 240 -6.81 -4.77 -0.76
C VAL A 240 -7.51 -4.91 -2.13
N PRO A 241 -7.70 -3.81 -2.89
CA PRO A 241 -8.28 -3.88 -4.22
C PRO A 241 -7.54 -4.86 -5.13
N GLY A 242 -8.28 -5.70 -5.84
CA GLY A 242 -7.73 -6.67 -6.79
C GLY A 242 -7.22 -7.98 -6.21
N ILE A 243 -7.13 -8.14 -4.88
CA ILE A 243 -6.78 -9.42 -4.24
C ILE A 243 -7.66 -9.77 -3.02
N GLY A 244 -8.62 -8.91 -2.67
CA GLY A 244 -9.56 -9.09 -1.55
C GLY A 244 -10.88 -9.79 -1.90
N TYR A 245 -10.97 -10.42 -3.08
CA TYR A 245 -12.15 -11.18 -3.47
C TYR A 245 -12.20 -12.55 -2.76
N SER A 246 -13.41 -13.06 -2.52
CA SER A 246 -13.61 -14.42 -2.01
C SER A 246 -13.15 -15.47 -3.03
N ARG A 247 -13.03 -16.72 -2.60
CA ARG A 247 -12.75 -17.82 -3.53
C ARG A 247 -13.80 -17.88 -4.65
N GLN A 248 -13.34 -17.92 -5.90
CA GLN A 248 -14.19 -17.99 -7.08
C GLN A 248 -13.76 -19.15 -7.99
N LEU A 249 -14.71 -19.62 -8.79
CA LEU A 249 -14.51 -20.67 -9.78
C LEU A 249 -15.08 -20.24 -11.12
N GLN A 250 -14.32 -20.43 -12.18
CA GLN A 250 -14.74 -20.23 -13.56
C GLN A 250 -14.49 -21.50 -14.37
N LEU A 251 -15.44 -21.85 -15.24
CA LEU A 251 -15.36 -22.98 -16.15
C LEU A 251 -15.24 -22.46 -17.59
N GLY A 252 -14.49 -23.17 -18.42
CA GLY A 252 -14.44 -22.86 -19.83
C GLY A 252 -13.98 -24.03 -20.69
N ALA A 253 -14.19 -23.89 -21.99
CA ALA A 253 -13.73 -24.84 -22.99
C ALA A 253 -13.22 -24.09 -24.23
N ARG A 254 -12.24 -24.67 -24.91
CA ARG A 254 -11.68 -24.15 -26.16
C ARG A 254 -11.44 -25.31 -27.12
N PHE A 255 -11.96 -25.17 -28.33
CA PHE A 255 -11.65 -26.09 -29.44
C PHE A 255 -10.37 -25.62 -30.14
N LEU A 256 -9.48 -26.56 -30.44
CA LEU A 256 -8.19 -26.36 -31.09
C LEU A 256 -8.19 -27.20 -32.38
N PHE A 257 -7.85 -26.61 -33.50
CA PHE A 257 -7.80 -27.22 -34.83
C PHE A 257 -6.59 -26.75 -35.61
#